data_AF-A0A9D6PCU1-F1
#
_entry.id   AF-A0A9D6PCU1-F1
#
_cell.length_a   1.000
_cell.length_b   1.000
_cell.length_c   1.000
_cell.angle_alpha   90.00
_cell.angle_beta   90.00
_cell.angle_gamma   90.00
#
_symmetry.space_group_name_H-M   'P 1'
#
loop_
_entity.id
_entity.type
_entity.pdbx_description
1 polymer ?
#
loop_
_entity_poly.entity_id
_entity_poly.type
_entity_poly.pdbx_seq_one_letter_code
_entity_poly.pdbx_strand_id
1 'polypeptide(L)'
;MKFQINAATAVLVGLAVFFSLNFIQPAFAANFTVTKITDTNDGVCDADCSLREAIGAANALPGADTVTVPAGTYTLSIAGTGEDANATGDLDITSPLTINGAGAASTIIDGGSIDRVIEVRPGATVGINAVTIQNGNPGAGFGAAGILNSGTLTLTNSTVTDNTGENFGGGIYNIGTLTLVDTTVSDNILLGSNNSGGGGGIYSTGTLTLTRTTVSGNSTIGRGGGILGQDPTINIINSTVSGNTALNGGGVFNRFGTVNFTNTTIANNIATDNGGGVWNFGGTLTLSNSILAINTAATAADDCAGGISSLGYNIASDASCVLAGTGDLNSTNSMIGPLASNGGPTMTHALLLGSPAIDLVPLSSCGVTTDQRGVVRPQGAGCDSGSYEHPPTLPPQCSGNIGNYTIIQGTNGDDNLNGGAGRDLIFAYGGNDKLSGGSGDDCLVGGSGDDKLVGGSGKDVLIGGDDNDRLDGDSGNDTLFGGNGNDDLRGGSGSDLIDGEVGIDDAKGGTGTDTCTAETETSCEL
;
A
#
# COMPACT_ATOMS: atom_id res chain seq x y z
N MET A 1 -45.12 -5.53 -17.80
CA MET A 1 -45.84 -4.34 -17.27
C MET A 1 -47.03 -4.80 -16.44
N LYS A 2 -47.01 -4.59 -15.12
CA LYS A 2 -48.21 -4.58 -14.29
C LYS A 2 -48.22 -3.22 -13.59
N PHE A 3 -49.26 -2.43 -13.84
CA PHE A 3 -49.43 -1.08 -13.29
C PHE A 3 -50.29 -1.16 -12.02
N GLN A 4 -49.81 -0.60 -10.91
CA GLN A 4 -50.65 -0.33 -9.75
C GLN A 4 -51.00 1.16 -9.71
N ILE A 5 -52.29 1.45 -9.70
CA ILE A 5 -52.85 2.78 -9.46
C ILE A 5 -53.33 2.78 -8.01
N ASN A 6 -52.67 3.55 -7.14
CA ASN A 6 -53.20 3.80 -5.80
C ASN A 6 -54.13 5.01 -5.86
N ALA A 7 -55.44 4.75 -5.78
CA ALA A 7 -56.45 5.81 -5.67
C ALA A 7 -56.54 6.27 -4.20
N ALA A 8 -56.13 7.51 -3.92
CA ALA A 8 -56.50 8.19 -2.69
C ALA A 8 -57.86 8.87 -2.88
N THR A 9 -58.78 8.63 -1.95
CA THR A 9 -60.16 9.15 -1.87
C THR A 9 -60.23 10.68 -2.01
N ALA A 10 -61.02 11.17 -2.97
CA ALA A 10 -61.35 12.58 -3.12
C ALA A 10 -62.69 12.92 -2.44
N VAL A 11 -62.70 13.95 -1.58
CA VAL A 11 -63.93 14.63 -1.16
C VAL A 11 -64.21 15.75 -2.14
N LEU A 12 -65.40 15.71 -2.75
CA LEU A 12 -65.83 16.61 -3.81
C LEU A 12 -66.25 17.98 -3.24
N VAL A 13 -65.41 19.01 -3.43
CA VAL A 13 -65.87 20.41 -3.52
C VAL A 13 -65.02 21.09 -4.59
N GLY A 14 -65.67 21.72 -5.57
CA GLY A 14 -65.08 22.12 -6.84
C GLY A 14 -63.79 22.93 -6.75
N LEU A 15 -62.69 22.31 -7.19
CA LEU A 15 -61.47 22.97 -7.66
C LEU A 15 -60.76 21.97 -8.59
N ALA A 16 -60.20 22.45 -9.71
CA ALA A 16 -59.48 21.60 -10.65
C ALA A 16 -58.37 20.80 -9.92
N VAL A 17 -58.53 19.47 -9.85
CA VAL A 17 -57.52 18.58 -9.25
C VAL A 17 -56.47 18.33 -10.32
N PHE A 18 -55.30 18.96 -10.19
CA PHE A 18 -54.11 18.56 -10.92
C PHE A 18 -53.59 17.25 -10.30
N PHE A 19 -53.71 16.14 -11.03
CA PHE A 19 -53.00 14.91 -10.66
C PHE A 19 -51.52 15.07 -11.03
N SER A 20 -50.63 15.18 -10.04
CA SER A 20 -49.22 14.91 -10.27
C SER A 20 -49.03 13.40 -10.40
N LEU A 21 -48.83 12.93 -11.62
CA LEU A 21 -48.38 11.56 -11.87
C LEU A 21 -46.89 11.50 -11.52
N ASN A 22 -46.57 11.06 -10.30
CA ASN A 22 -45.20 10.66 -9.95
C ASN A 22 -44.90 9.34 -10.65
N PHE A 23 -44.27 9.40 -11.82
CA PHE A 23 -43.68 8.24 -12.46
C PHE A 23 -42.37 7.92 -11.74
N ILE A 24 -42.36 6.86 -10.93
CA ILE A 24 -41.10 6.25 -10.51
C ILE A 24 -40.59 5.47 -11.72
N GLN A 25 -39.78 6.11 -12.58
CA GLN A 25 -39.00 5.35 -13.55
C GLN A 25 -38.06 4.43 -12.76
N PRO A 26 -37.93 3.15 -13.13
CA PRO A 26 -36.88 2.32 -12.56
C PRO A 26 -35.54 2.99 -12.90
N ALA A 27 -34.71 3.22 -11.88
CA ALA A 27 -33.35 3.68 -12.07
C ALA A 27 -32.57 2.57 -12.80
N PHE A 28 -32.33 2.76 -14.10
CA PHE A 28 -31.48 1.87 -14.88
C PHE A 28 -30.09 2.49 -14.92
N ALA A 29 -29.08 1.72 -14.50
CA ALA A 29 -27.69 2.13 -14.60
C ALA A 29 -27.31 2.33 -16.08
N ALA A 30 -26.93 3.56 -16.44
CA ALA A 30 -26.37 3.90 -17.73
C ALA A 30 -24.85 3.62 -17.74
N ASN A 31 -24.32 3.37 -18.93
CA ASN A 31 -22.89 3.20 -19.16
C ASN A 31 -22.42 4.23 -20.17
N PHE A 32 -21.40 4.99 -19.79
CA PHE A 32 -20.71 5.95 -20.65
C PHE A 32 -19.27 5.48 -20.87
N THR A 33 -18.74 5.74 -22.05
CA THR A 33 -17.34 5.45 -22.37
C THR A 33 -16.70 6.73 -22.87
N VAL A 34 -15.62 7.15 -22.20
CA VAL A 34 -14.83 8.30 -22.64
C VAL A 34 -14.11 7.92 -23.93
N THR A 35 -14.22 8.77 -24.96
CA THR A 35 -13.64 8.50 -26.28
C THR A 35 -12.48 9.43 -26.64
N LYS A 36 -12.28 10.51 -25.87
CA LYS A 36 -11.17 11.45 -26.06
C LYS A 36 -10.51 11.85 -24.73
N ILE A 37 -9.21 12.11 -24.80
CA ILE A 37 -8.40 12.54 -23.65
C ILE A 37 -8.44 14.05 -23.42
N THR A 38 -8.78 14.83 -24.45
CA THR A 38 -8.89 16.28 -24.33
C THR A 38 -10.18 16.63 -23.59
N ASP A 39 -10.05 17.37 -22.51
CA ASP A 39 -11.18 17.97 -21.83
C ASP A 39 -11.75 19.11 -22.69
N THR A 40 -12.76 18.77 -23.48
CA THR A 40 -13.68 19.76 -24.03
C THR A 40 -15.05 19.46 -23.42
N ASN A 41 -15.87 20.50 -23.31
CA ASN A 41 -17.21 20.36 -22.76
C ASN A 41 -18.20 21.17 -23.59
N ASP A 42 -18.86 20.49 -24.53
CA ASP A 42 -20.01 21.02 -25.27
C ASP A 42 -21.36 20.66 -24.64
N GLY A 43 -21.33 19.94 -23.51
CA GLY A 43 -22.49 19.50 -22.75
C GLY A 43 -23.13 18.21 -23.23
N VAL A 44 -22.55 17.49 -24.21
CA VAL A 44 -23.10 16.25 -24.76
C VAL A 44 -22.04 15.15 -24.81
N CYS A 45 -22.33 13.99 -24.21
CA CYS A 45 -21.50 12.80 -24.36
C CYS A 45 -21.99 11.97 -25.56
N ASP A 46 -21.36 12.17 -26.74
CA ASP A 46 -21.65 11.40 -27.96
C ASP A 46 -20.42 10.63 -28.49
N ALA A 47 -20.14 10.65 -29.79
CA ALA A 47 -18.95 10.02 -30.37
C ALA A 47 -17.65 10.67 -29.89
N ASP A 48 -17.70 11.96 -29.53
CA ASP A 48 -16.56 12.74 -29.05
C ASP A 48 -16.76 13.06 -27.55
N CYS A 49 -16.90 12.06 -26.68
CA CYS A 49 -17.18 12.26 -25.26
C CYS A 49 -15.91 12.38 -24.41
N SER A 50 -15.73 13.52 -23.73
CA SER A 50 -14.70 13.75 -22.70
C SER A 50 -15.09 13.12 -21.37
N LEU A 51 -14.13 13.04 -20.44
CA LEU A 51 -14.42 12.60 -19.07
C LEU A 51 -15.46 13.49 -18.38
N ARG A 52 -15.35 14.81 -18.55
CA ARG A 52 -16.28 15.78 -17.98
C ARG A 52 -17.68 15.64 -18.57
N GLU A 53 -17.79 15.45 -19.88
CA GLU A 53 -19.07 15.21 -20.57
C GLU A 53 -19.71 13.89 -20.10
N ALA A 54 -18.93 12.83 -19.93
CA ALA A 54 -19.41 11.53 -19.44
C ALA A 54 -19.97 11.63 -18.00
N ILE A 55 -19.25 12.33 -17.10
CA ILE A 55 -19.69 12.56 -15.72
C ILE A 55 -20.93 13.46 -15.71
N GLY A 56 -20.97 14.52 -16.50
CA GLY A 56 -22.12 15.40 -16.64
C GLY A 56 -23.38 14.66 -17.11
N ALA A 57 -23.23 13.75 -18.07
CA ALA A 57 -24.32 12.91 -18.55
C ALA A 57 -24.82 11.94 -17.47
N ALA A 58 -23.93 11.34 -16.67
CA ALA A 58 -24.28 10.47 -15.55
C ALA A 58 -24.97 11.24 -14.41
N ASN A 59 -24.52 12.46 -14.10
CA ASN A 59 -25.18 13.33 -13.12
C ASN A 59 -26.63 13.66 -13.49
N ALA A 60 -26.95 13.71 -14.79
CA ALA A 60 -28.29 14.03 -15.28
C ALA A 60 -29.29 12.86 -15.21
N LEU A 61 -28.83 11.64 -14.89
CA LEU A 61 -29.64 10.43 -14.87
C LEU A 61 -29.84 9.90 -13.44
N PRO A 62 -31.02 9.31 -13.15
CA PRO A 62 -31.24 8.60 -11.90
C PRO A 62 -30.66 7.18 -12.00
N GLY A 63 -29.68 6.85 -11.19
CA GLY A 63 -29.06 5.53 -11.23
C GLY A 63 -27.72 5.47 -10.51
N ALA A 64 -27.18 4.25 -10.42
CA ALA A 64 -25.77 4.04 -10.14
C ALA A 64 -25.08 3.80 -11.49
N ASP A 65 -24.72 4.89 -12.15
CA ASP A 65 -24.20 4.87 -13.51
C ASP A 65 -22.71 4.51 -13.52
N THR A 66 -22.18 4.16 -14.68
CA THR A 66 -20.77 3.80 -14.86
C THR A 66 -20.14 4.60 -15.99
N VAL A 67 -18.96 5.16 -15.73
CA VAL A 67 -18.08 5.80 -16.70
C VAL A 67 -16.84 4.93 -16.87
N THR A 68 -16.61 4.41 -18.08
CA THR A 68 -15.38 3.70 -18.44
C THR A 68 -14.39 4.68 -19.04
N VAL A 69 -13.18 4.69 -18.50
CA VAL A 69 -12.11 5.60 -18.89
C VAL A 69 -10.95 4.77 -19.44
N PRO A 70 -10.76 4.74 -20.77
CA PRO A 70 -9.64 4.04 -21.39
C PRO A 70 -8.27 4.56 -20.94
N ALA A 71 -7.21 3.83 -21.26
CA ALA A 71 -5.85 4.31 -21.01
C ALA A 71 -5.58 5.66 -21.71
N GLY A 72 -4.96 6.59 -20.99
CA GLY A 72 -4.69 7.95 -21.44
C GLY A 72 -4.46 8.91 -20.29
N THR A 73 -3.98 10.11 -20.62
CA THR A 73 -3.87 11.24 -19.70
C THR A 73 -4.94 12.26 -20.04
N TYR A 74 -5.91 12.39 -19.14
CA TYR A 74 -7.07 13.26 -19.25
C TYR A 74 -6.76 14.56 -18.52
N THR A 75 -6.10 15.48 -19.22
CA THR A 75 -5.76 16.79 -18.67
C THR A 75 -6.99 17.70 -18.70
N LEU A 76 -7.40 18.14 -17.52
CA LEU A 76 -8.55 19.01 -17.33
C LEU A 76 -8.24 20.44 -17.78
N SER A 77 -9.28 21.16 -18.16
CA SER A 77 -9.21 22.53 -18.64
C SER A 77 -10.23 23.41 -17.92
N ILE A 78 -9.88 24.66 -17.65
CA ILE A 78 -10.81 25.67 -17.10
C ILE A 78 -11.76 26.27 -18.15
N ALA A 79 -11.96 25.58 -19.28
CA ALA A 79 -12.70 26.10 -20.42
C ALA A 79 -13.84 25.15 -20.81
N GLY A 80 -15.09 25.62 -20.70
CA GLY A 80 -16.25 24.79 -21.03
C GLY A 80 -17.53 25.27 -20.37
N THR A 81 -18.64 24.58 -20.63
CA THR A 81 -19.91 24.82 -19.95
C THR A 81 -20.03 24.02 -18.66
N GLY A 82 -20.24 24.67 -17.51
CA GLY A 82 -20.31 23.97 -16.22
C GLY A 82 -18.97 23.87 -15.49
N GLU A 83 -17.94 24.55 -16.00
CA GLU A 83 -16.79 24.94 -15.18
C GLU A 83 -17.28 25.76 -13.99
N ASP A 84 -16.76 25.43 -12.83
CA ASP A 84 -16.96 26.19 -11.62
C ASP A 84 -15.71 27.03 -11.30
N ALA A 85 -15.78 27.82 -10.23
CA ALA A 85 -14.59 28.53 -9.77
C ALA A 85 -13.65 27.51 -9.10
N ASN A 86 -12.36 27.87 -8.94
CA ASN A 86 -11.31 27.05 -8.32
C ASN A 86 -11.65 26.37 -6.96
N ALA A 87 -12.78 26.74 -6.36
CA ALA A 87 -13.26 26.26 -5.09
C ALA A 87 -14.03 24.93 -5.14
N THR A 88 -14.58 24.51 -6.28
CA THR A 88 -15.51 23.35 -6.35
C THR A 88 -15.07 22.22 -7.30
N GLY A 89 -13.97 22.42 -8.05
CA GLY A 89 -13.23 21.35 -8.72
C GLY A 89 -13.84 20.91 -10.06
N ASP A 90 -12.97 20.53 -10.99
CA ASP A 90 -13.33 20.34 -12.39
C ASP A 90 -14.36 19.21 -12.61
N LEU A 91 -14.25 18.11 -11.86
CA LEU A 91 -15.14 16.96 -11.98
C LEU A 91 -16.07 16.86 -10.76
N ASP A 92 -17.18 17.58 -10.85
CA ASP A 92 -18.29 17.54 -9.91
C ASP A 92 -19.13 16.26 -10.05
N ILE A 93 -19.23 15.47 -8.98
CA ILE A 93 -20.05 14.25 -8.95
C ILE A 93 -21.20 14.43 -7.95
N THR A 94 -22.43 14.38 -8.45
CA THR A 94 -23.65 14.70 -7.70
C THR A 94 -24.63 13.54 -7.57
N SER A 95 -24.47 12.51 -8.41
CA SER A 95 -25.27 11.28 -8.39
C SER A 95 -24.40 10.06 -8.05
N PRO A 96 -25.00 8.90 -7.74
CA PRO A 96 -24.24 7.66 -7.59
C PRO A 96 -23.52 7.27 -8.89
N LEU A 97 -22.21 7.04 -8.81
CA LEU A 97 -21.35 6.88 -9.98
C LEU A 97 -20.21 5.88 -9.74
N THR A 98 -19.89 5.06 -10.73
CA THR A 98 -18.65 4.28 -10.77
C THR A 98 -17.77 4.75 -11.91
N ILE A 99 -16.50 5.07 -11.64
CA ILE A 99 -15.49 5.41 -12.65
C ILE A 99 -14.47 4.27 -12.71
N ASN A 100 -14.33 3.65 -13.88
CA ASN A 100 -13.43 2.52 -14.10
C ASN A 100 -12.34 2.90 -15.10
N GLY A 101 -11.11 3.02 -14.61
CA GLY A 101 -9.92 3.16 -15.44
C GLY A 101 -9.37 1.83 -15.95
N ALA A 102 -8.41 1.90 -16.87
CA ALA A 102 -7.67 0.76 -17.41
C ALA A 102 -6.50 0.30 -16.52
N GLY A 103 -6.23 0.96 -15.39
CA GLY A 103 -5.06 0.73 -14.53
C GLY A 103 -4.50 2.07 -14.02
N ALA A 104 -4.10 2.15 -12.74
CA ALA A 104 -3.58 3.41 -12.18
C ALA A 104 -2.36 3.96 -12.94
N ALA A 105 -1.50 3.09 -13.45
CA ALA A 105 -0.36 3.48 -14.30
C ALA A 105 -0.76 3.84 -15.75
N SER A 106 -2.00 3.59 -16.15
CA SER A 106 -2.47 3.73 -17.55
C SER A 106 -3.55 4.79 -17.73
N THR A 107 -4.35 5.08 -16.69
CA THR A 107 -5.44 6.05 -16.73
C THR A 107 -5.15 7.15 -15.72
N ILE A 108 -4.77 8.33 -16.23
CA ILE A 108 -4.35 9.48 -15.43
C ILE A 108 -5.37 10.59 -15.62
N ILE A 109 -6.01 11.02 -14.55
CA ILE A 109 -6.85 12.22 -14.49
C ILE A 109 -5.98 13.33 -13.92
N ASP A 110 -5.64 14.30 -14.77
CA ASP A 110 -4.62 15.31 -14.49
C ASP A 110 -5.28 16.69 -14.38
N GLY A 111 -5.23 17.29 -13.19
CA GLY A 111 -5.80 18.61 -12.91
C GLY A 111 -5.02 19.78 -13.51
N GLY A 112 -3.94 19.54 -14.26
CA GLY A 112 -3.20 20.55 -15.02
C GLY A 112 -2.54 21.65 -14.19
N SER A 113 -2.50 21.53 -12.86
CA SER A 113 -2.15 22.58 -11.89
C SER A 113 -3.00 23.84 -12.01
N ILE A 114 -4.25 23.71 -12.45
CA ILE A 114 -5.15 24.85 -12.67
C ILE A 114 -6.35 24.85 -11.71
N ASP A 115 -6.81 23.68 -11.28
CA ASP A 115 -7.94 23.52 -10.36
C ASP A 115 -7.84 22.23 -9.54
N ARG A 116 -8.77 22.01 -8.60
CA ARG A 116 -9.01 20.72 -7.97
C ARG A 116 -9.54 19.73 -9.01
N VAL A 117 -9.09 18.47 -8.91
CA VAL A 117 -9.49 17.43 -9.87
C VAL A 117 -10.93 16.95 -9.68
N ILE A 118 -11.31 16.52 -8.46
CA ILE A 118 -12.62 15.89 -8.20
C ILE A 118 -13.30 16.50 -6.97
N GLU A 119 -14.60 16.76 -7.09
CA GLU A 119 -15.50 16.97 -5.95
C GLU A 119 -16.62 15.94 -5.92
N VAL A 120 -16.73 15.21 -4.81
CA VAL A 120 -17.87 14.32 -4.51
C VAL A 120 -18.83 15.08 -3.60
N ARG A 121 -19.99 15.45 -4.15
CA ARG A 121 -20.97 16.28 -3.45
C ARG A 121 -21.79 15.49 -2.42
N PRO A 122 -22.40 16.18 -1.43
CA PRO A 122 -23.23 15.53 -0.43
C PRO A 122 -24.35 14.66 -1.04
N GLY A 123 -24.49 13.43 -0.56
CA GLY A 123 -25.49 12.47 -1.03
C GLY A 123 -25.03 11.60 -2.22
N ALA A 124 -23.95 11.94 -2.90
CA ALA A 124 -23.36 11.09 -3.93
C ALA A 124 -22.67 9.87 -3.30
N THR A 125 -22.77 8.72 -3.97
CA THR A 125 -22.04 7.48 -3.63
C THR A 125 -21.18 7.08 -4.81
N VAL A 126 -19.87 7.22 -4.67
CA VAL A 126 -18.92 7.16 -5.78
C VAL A 126 -17.90 6.05 -5.56
N GLY A 127 -17.72 5.21 -6.58
CA GLY A 127 -16.61 4.28 -6.68
C GLY A 127 -15.64 4.73 -7.77
N ILE A 128 -14.34 4.80 -7.46
CA ILE A 128 -13.30 5.11 -8.43
C ILE A 128 -12.27 3.98 -8.40
N ASN A 129 -12.06 3.33 -9.53
CA ASN A 129 -11.17 2.18 -9.64
C ASN A 129 -10.12 2.37 -10.72
N ALA A 130 -8.87 1.98 -10.41
CA ALA A 130 -7.80 1.83 -11.38
C ALA A 130 -7.44 3.13 -12.12
N VAL A 131 -7.33 4.24 -11.40
CA VAL A 131 -6.92 5.56 -11.93
C VAL A 131 -5.84 6.21 -11.08
N THR A 132 -5.07 7.11 -11.69
CA THR A 132 -4.25 8.10 -10.98
C THR A 132 -4.92 9.46 -11.04
N ILE A 133 -4.98 10.16 -9.92
CA ILE A 133 -5.49 11.53 -9.77
C ILE A 133 -4.32 12.42 -9.36
N GLN A 134 -3.96 13.37 -10.21
CA GLN A 134 -2.74 14.14 -10.01
C GLN A 134 -2.82 15.61 -10.42
N ASN A 135 -1.80 16.37 -10.04
CA ASN A 135 -1.57 17.74 -10.46
C ASN A 135 -2.76 18.68 -10.18
N GLY A 136 -3.57 18.42 -9.16
CA GLY A 136 -4.56 19.38 -8.72
C GLY A 136 -3.91 20.62 -8.08
N ASN A 137 -4.50 21.78 -8.26
CA ASN A 137 -4.14 23.02 -7.57
C ASN A 137 -5.29 24.04 -7.60
N PRO A 138 -6.16 24.09 -6.58
CA PRO A 138 -7.28 25.02 -6.52
C PRO A 138 -6.81 26.45 -6.16
N GLY A 139 -5.53 26.64 -5.89
CA GLY A 139 -4.99 27.90 -5.41
C GLY A 139 -5.40 28.23 -3.97
N ALA A 140 -5.20 29.49 -3.60
CA ALA A 140 -5.19 29.88 -2.20
C ALA A 140 -6.57 29.89 -1.54
N GLY A 141 -6.68 29.27 -0.37
CA GLY A 141 -7.91 29.29 0.43
C GLY A 141 -8.86 28.11 0.25
N PHE A 142 -8.63 27.21 -0.71
CA PHE A 142 -9.67 26.31 -1.23
C PHE A 142 -9.55 24.83 -0.82
N GLY A 143 -8.63 24.44 0.07
CA GLY A 143 -8.56 23.07 0.57
C GLY A 143 -7.77 22.13 -0.36
N ALA A 144 -8.20 20.87 -0.43
CA ALA A 144 -7.49 19.83 -1.14
C ALA A 144 -7.54 19.97 -2.64
N ALA A 145 -6.44 19.56 -3.26
CA ALA A 145 -6.21 19.67 -4.69
C ALA A 145 -6.60 18.44 -5.48
N GLY A 146 -6.37 17.23 -4.96
CA GLY A 146 -6.81 16.03 -5.64
C GLY A 146 -8.32 15.88 -5.54
N ILE A 147 -8.80 15.67 -4.31
CA ILE A 147 -10.19 15.26 -4.07
C ILE A 147 -10.79 16.02 -2.88
N LEU A 148 -11.97 16.59 -3.08
CA LEU A 148 -12.86 17.02 -2.01
C LEU A 148 -14.05 16.04 -1.91
N ASN A 149 -14.16 15.33 -0.79
CA ASN A 149 -15.25 14.38 -0.57
C ASN A 149 -16.18 14.83 0.55
N SER A 150 -17.41 15.20 0.16
CA SER A 150 -18.51 15.47 1.09
C SER A 150 -19.61 14.39 1.03
N GLY A 151 -19.48 13.39 0.16
CA GLY A 151 -20.39 12.26 0.01
C GLY A 151 -19.82 10.96 0.58
N THR A 152 -20.05 9.85 -0.13
CA THR A 152 -19.42 8.55 0.14
C THR A 152 -18.52 8.20 -1.04
N LEU A 153 -17.22 8.08 -0.81
CA LEU A 153 -16.22 7.77 -1.83
C LEU A 153 -15.46 6.50 -1.47
N THR A 154 -15.35 5.59 -2.43
CA THR A 154 -14.43 4.45 -2.37
C THR A 154 -13.43 4.55 -3.51
N LEU A 155 -12.14 4.58 -3.19
CA LEU A 155 -11.05 4.40 -4.16
C LEU A 155 -10.49 2.99 -4.06
N THR A 156 -10.34 2.32 -5.19
CA THR A 156 -9.74 0.99 -5.29
C THR A 156 -8.63 0.96 -6.35
N ASN A 157 -7.51 0.30 -6.08
CA ASN A 157 -6.40 0.16 -7.03
C ASN A 157 -5.97 1.49 -7.67
N SER A 158 -6.04 2.58 -6.91
CA SER A 158 -5.92 3.94 -7.43
C SER A 158 -4.74 4.67 -6.79
N THR A 159 -4.34 5.79 -7.37
CA THR A 159 -3.27 6.65 -6.83
C THR A 159 -3.75 8.10 -6.76
N VAL A 160 -3.45 8.80 -5.66
CA VAL A 160 -3.64 10.25 -5.52
C VAL A 160 -2.27 10.86 -5.25
N THR A 161 -1.70 11.54 -6.25
CA THR A 161 -0.29 11.97 -6.22
C THR A 161 -0.06 13.38 -6.76
N ASP A 162 1.02 14.02 -6.34
CA ASP A 162 1.50 15.30 -6.90
C ASP A 162 0.45 16.43 -6.87
N ASN A 163 -0.46 16.39 -5.88
CA ASN A 163 -1.47 17.44 -5.71
C ASN A 163 -0.97 18.50 -4.72
N THR A 164 -1.24 19.76 -5.04
CA THR A 164 -0.84 20.90 -4.21
C THR A 164 -2.05 21.63 -3.66
N GLY A 165 -2.44 21.31 -2.42
CA GLY A 165 -3.56 21.94 -1.72
C GLY A 165 -3.14 23.16 -0.89
N GLU A 166 -4.14 23.88 -0.36
CA GLU A 166 -3.94 24.93 0.65
C GLU A 166 -4.97 24.82 1.78
N ASN A 167 -4.56 25.08 3.02
CA ASN A 167 -5.35 24.97 4.25
C ASN A 167 -5.80 23.58 4.69
N PHE A 168 -6.37 22.71 3.84
CA PHE A 168 -6.91 21.42 4.29
C PHE A 168 -6.69 20.30 3.28
N GLY A 169 -5.82 19.33 3.59
CA GLY A 169 -5.53 18.21 2.70
C GLY A 169 -4.64 18.64 1.53
N GLY A 170 -3.47 18.05 1.31
CA GLY A 170 -2.75 18.26 0.04
C GLY A 170 -3.41 17.45 -1.07
N GLY A 171 -3.53 16.14 -0.84
CA GLY A 171 -4.19 15.21 -1.75
C GLY A 171 -5.71 15.19 -1.59
N ILE A 172 -6.18 14.85 -0.38
CA ILE A 172 -7.60 14.57 -0.14
C ILE A 172 -8.13 15.35 1.07
N TYR A 173 -9.28 15.99 0.91
CA TYR A 173 -10.09 16.52 2.00
C TYR A 173 -11.40 15.75 2.10
N ASN A 174 -11.55 14.97 3.17
CA ASN A 174 -12.74 14.20 3.47
C ASN A 174 -13.58 14.83 4.60
N ILE A 175 -14.80 15.21 4.26
CA ILE A 175 -15.84 15.64 5.20
C ILE A 175 -16.89 14.51 5.38
N GLY A 176 -17.07 13.68 4.36
CA GLY A 176 -18.02 12.56 4.33
C GLY A 176 -17.42 11.22 4.77
N THR A 177 -17.70 10.17 4.00
CA THR A 177 -17.14 8.83 4.21
C THR A 177 -16.15 8.52 3.09
N LEU A 178 -14.91 8.20 3.45
CA LEU A 178 -13.85 7.83 2.52
C LEU A 178 -13.31 6.44 2.85
N THR A 179 -13.31 5.56 1.86
CA THR A 179 -12.69 4.24 1.92
C THR A 179 -11.61 4.13 0.86
N LEU A 180 -10.40 3.76 1.27
CA LEU A 180 -9.26 3.50 0.39
C LEU A 180 -8.92 2.01 0.50
N VAL A 181 -8.90 1.31 -0.63
CA VAL A 181 -8.52 -0.10 -0.71
C VAL A 181 -7.46 -0.24 -1.79
N ASP A 182 -6.33 -0.89 -1.49
CA ASP A 182 -5.29 -1.15 -2.49
C ASP A 182 -4.85 0.16 -3.20
N THR A 183 -4.80 1.27 -2.45
CA THR A 183 -4.65 2.63 -2.98
C THR A 183 -3.37 3.28 -2.45
N THR A 184 -2.77 4.16 -3.24
CA THR A 184 -1.61 4.96 -2.82
C THR A 184 -1.99 6.43 -2.74
N VAL A 185 -1.63 7.10 -1.65
CA VAL A 185 -1.70 8.57 -1.51
C VAL A 185 -0.28 9.07 -1.28
N SER A 186 0.35 9.58 -2.33
CA SER A 186 1.78 9.89 -2.33
C SER A 186 2.10 11.30 -2.75
N ASP A 187 3.21 11.87 -2.26
CA ASP A 187 3.83 13.07 -2.83
C ASP A 187 2.90 14.29 -2.94
N ASN A 188 1.86 14.35 -2.11
CA ASN A 188 0.97 15.50 -2.06
C ASN A 188 1.52 16.54 -1.08
N ILE A 189 1.33 17.81 -1.43
CA ILE A 189 1.84 18.95 -0.68
C ILE A 189 0.66 19.79 -0.23
N LEU A 190 0.61 20.09 1.07
CA LEU A 190 -0.27 21.12 1.61
C LEU A 190 0.53 22.38 1.93
N LEU A 191 0.33 23.40 1.10
CA LEU A 191 0.85 24.74 1.32
C LEU A 191 0.05 25.47 2.41
N GLY A 192 0.67 26.48 3.01
CA GLY A 192 0.03 27.33 4.01
C GLY A 192 1.00 27.85 5.06
N SER A 193 0.44 28.23 6.21
CA SER A 193 1.10 28.55 7.49
C SER A 193 0.93 27.43 8.53
N ASN A 194 1.69 27.47 9.63
CA ASN A 194 1.50 26.58 10.80
C ASN A 194 0.14 26.73 11.54
N ASN A 195 -0.64 27.77 11.20
CA ASN A 195 -2.01 27.97 11.69
C ASN A 195 -3.08 27.42 10.74
N SER A 196 -2.67 27.04 9.53
CA SER A 196 -3.53 26.43 8.53
C SER A 196 -3.89 25.03 8.99
N GLY A 197 -4.97 24.46 8.45
CA GLY A 197 -5.22 23.02 8.65
C GLY A 197 -4.04 22.18 8.13
N GLY A 198 -4.15 20.87 8.34
CA GLY A 198 -3.07 19.93 8.08
C GLY A 198 -3.49 18.82 7.13
N GLY A 199 -2.79 17.68 7.19
CA GLY A 199 -3.02 16.55 6.28
C GLY A 199 -2.30 16.79 4.95
N GLY A 200 -0.98 16.65 4.90
CA GLY A 200 -0.24 16.73 3.64
C GLY A 200 -0.81 15.76 2.60
N GLY A 201 -1.08 14.52 3.01
CA GLY A 201 -1.81 13.55 2.19
C GLY A 201 -3.32 13.73 2.34
N ILE A 202 -3.84 13.44 3.54
CA ILE A 202 -5.28 13.34 3.81
C ILE A 202 -5.65 14.19 5.03
N TYR A 203 -6.67 15.03 4.88
CA TYR A 203 -7.36 15.69 5.99
C TYR A 203 -8.78 15.14 6.10
N SER A 204 -9.17 14.66 7.28
CA SER A 204 -10.49 14.08 7.52
C SER A 204 -11.19 14.68 8.74
N THR A 205 -12.41 15.16 8.54
CA THR A 205 -13.37 15.44 9.63
C THR A 205 -14.50 14.41 9.69
N GLY A 206 -14.60 13.57 8.65
CA GLY A 206 -15.58 12.50 8.56
C GLY A 206 -15.01 11.13 8.93
N THR A 207 -15.54 10.08 8.30
CA THR A 207 -15.05 8.71 8.45
C THR A 207 -14.01 8.39 7.39
N LEU A 208 -12.87 7.83 7.80
CA LEU A 208 -11.79 7.39 6.92
C LEU A 208 -11.44 5.93 7.22
N THR A 209 -11.43 5.08 6.20
CA THR A 209 -10.95 3.70 6.33
C THR A 209 -9.90 3.41 5.27
N LEU A 210 -8.73 2.94 5.70
CA LEU A 210 -7.65 2.49 4.84
C LEU A 210 -7.52 0.97 4.98
N THR A 211 -7.45 0.26 3.87
CA THR A 211 -7.16 -1.18 3.80
C THR A 211 -6.13 -1.41 2.71
N ARG A 212 -5.01 -2.06 3.04
CA ARG A 212 -3.95 -2.36 2.05
C ARG A 212 -3.46 -1.11 1.29
N THR A 213 -3.41 0.01 2.00
CA THR A 213 -3.16 1.34 1.43
C THR A 213 -1.82 1.89 1.89
N THR A 214 -1.15 2.64 1.02
CA THR A 214 0.10 3.36 1.35
C THR A 214 -0.14 4.85 1.34
N VAL A 215 0.25 5.53 2.42
CA VAL A 215 0.31 7.00 2.51
C VAL A 215 1.76 7.42 2.69
N SER A 216 2.38 7.98 1.65
CA SER A 216 3.83 8.21 1.67
C SER A 216 4.33 9.49 1.03
N GLY A 217 5.46 10.02 1.48
CA GLY A 217 6.09 11.20 0.85
C GLY A 217 5.28 12.49 0.92
N ASN A 218 4.14 12.50 1.62
CA ASN A 218 3.30 13.68 1.69
C ASN A 218 3.87 14.70 2.68
N SER A 219 3.68 15.98 2.40
CA SER A 219 4.32 17.05 3.16
C SER A 219 3.39 18.22 3.47
N THR A 220 3.55 18.78 4.67
CA THR A 220 2.94 20.04 5.08
C THR A 220 3.83 20.76 6.07
N ILE A 221 3.71 22.08 6.16
CA ILE A 221 4.28 22.84 7.28
C ILE A 221 3.33 22.93 8.49
N GLY A 222 2.13 22.37 8.36
CA GLY A 222 1.12 22.22 9.41
C GLY A 222 1.24 20.89 10.14
N ARG A 223 0.11 20.29 10.49
CA ARG A 223 0.04 19.04 11.27
C ARG A 223 -0.34 17.86 10.38
N GLY A 224 0.03 16.62 10.74
CA GLY A 224 -0.38 15.42 10.00
C GLY A 224 0.21 15.40 8.59
N GLY A 225 1.46 14.96 8.44
CA GLY A 225 2.13 14.93 7.13
C GLY A 225 1.42 13.96 6.20
N GLY A 226 1.21 12.74 6.67
CA GLY A 226 0.38 11.75 5.99
C GLY A 226 -1.10 12.03 6.20
N ILE A 227 -1.57 11.93 7.45
CA ILE A 227 -2.99 12.00 7.79
C ILE A 227 -3.23 12.97 8.95
N LEU A 228 -4.20 13.85 8.80
CA LEU A 228 -4.76 14.63 9.90
C LEU A 228 -6.24 14.30 10.10
N GLY A 229 -6.59 14.00 11.35
CA GLY A 229 -7.96 13.83 11.81
C GLY A 229 -8.42 14.97 12.71
N GLN A 230 -9.49 15.70 12.35
CA GLN A 230 -10.16 16.64 13.26
C GLN A 230 -11.56 16.15 13.64
N ASP A 231 -11.70 15.66 14.87
CA ASP A 231 -12.86 14.93 15.38
C ASP A 231 -13.31 13.72 14.52
N PRO A 232 -12.39 12.92 13.91
CA PRO A 232 -12.77 11.89 12.93
C PRO A 232 -13.16 10.55 13.58
N THR A 233 -13.60 9.62 12.73
CA THR A 233 -13.38 8.18 12.93
C THR A 233 -12.41 7.67 11.85
N ILE A 234 -11.22 7.22 12.23
CA ILE A 234 -10.20 6.70 11.31
C ILE A 234 -9.86 5.25 11.66
N ASN A 235 -9.91 4.36 10.67
CA ASN A 235 -9.44 2.98 10.78
C ASN A 235 -8.35 2.73 9.74
N ILE A 236 -7.18 2.25 10.17
CA ILE A 236 -6.04 1.94 9.30
C ILE A 236 -5.72 0.47 9.50
N ILE A 237 -5.88 -0.31 8.43
CA ILE A 237 -5.86 -1.78 8.46
C ILE A 237 -4.90 -2.28 7.39
N ASN A 238 -3.94 -3.14 7.73
CA ASN A 238 -2.98 -3.70 6.77
C ASN A 238 -2.36 -2.63 5.88
N SER A 239 -1.98 -1.49 6.44
CA SER A 239 -1.61 -0.32 5.65
C SER A 239 -0.28 0.25 6.13
N THR A 240 0.35 1.06 5.28
CA THR A 240 1.64 1.69 5.56
C THR A 240 1.50 3.20 5.52
N VAL A 241 2.01 3.90 6.53
CA VAL A 241 2.17 5.37 6.53
C VAL A 241 3.64 5.67 6.68
N SER A 242 4.30 6.14 5.62
CA SER A 242 5.76 6.22 5.61
C SER A 242 6.36 7.41 4.87
N GLY A 243 7.44 7.98 5.41
CA GLY A 243 8.16 9.05 4.70
C GLY A 243 7.40 10.38 4.64
N ASN A 244 6.40 10.61 5.48
CA ASN A 244 5.63 11.86 5.47
C ASN A 244 6.25 12.91 6.39
N THR A 245 6.11 14.19 6.05
CA THR A 245 6.72 15.30 6.79
C THR A 245 5.68 16.32 7.27
N ALA A 246 5.80 16.75 8.52
CA ALA A 246 4.96 17.79 9.13
C ALA A 246 5.73 18.65 10.14
N LEU A 247 5.08 19.71 10.62
CA LEU A 247 5.49 20.32 11.90
C LEU A 247 5.25 19.35 13.05
N ASN A 248 4.14 18.62 13.02
CA ASN A 248 3.63 17.86 14.17
C ASN A 248 2.80 16.66 13.67
N GLY A 249 3.03 15.46 14.20
CA GLY A 249 2.39 14.25 13.68
C GLY A 249 2.84 13.97 12.25
N GLY A 250 4.12 13.65 12.03
CA GLY A 250 4.67 13.43 10.68
C GLY A 250 3.84 12.41 9.89
N GLY A 251 3.56 11.26 10.50
CA GLY A 251 2.67 10.25 9.93
C GLY A 251 1.20 10.61 10.15
N VAL A 252 0.74 10.53 11.41
CA VAL A 252 -0.68 10.72 11.77
C VAL A 252 -0.84 11.72 12.92
N PHE A 253 -1.74 12.69 12.75
CA PHE A 253 -2.16 13.61 13.81
C PHE A 253 -3.65 13.43 14.11
N ASN A 254 -4.00 13.05 15.34
CA ASN A 254 -5.39 12.98 15.81
C ASN A 254 -5.72 14.17 16.71
N ARG A 255 -6.78 14.89 16.36
CA ARG A 255 -7.36 15.97 17.17
C ARG A 255 -8.75 15.57 17.64
N PHE A 256 -8.84 15.03 18.85
CA PHE A 256 -10.07 14.75 19.58
C PHE A 256 -10.98 13.64 19.03
N GLY A 257 -10.65 13.01 17.90
CA GLY A 257 -11.44 11.89 17.36
C GLY A 257 -10.97 10.51 17.81
N THR A 258 -11.41 9.50 17.07
CA THR A 258 -11.05 8.09 17.26
C THR A 258 -10.19 7.59 16.11
N VAL A 259 -9.01 7.07 16.41
CA VAL A 259 -8.10 6.46 15.44
C VAL A 259 -7.73 5.04 15.88
N ASN A 260 -7.91 4.06 15.00
CA ASN A 260 -7.59 2.67 15.27
C ASN A 260 -6.57 2.16 14.23
N PHE A 261 -5.47 1.60 14.73
CA PHE A 261 -4.47 0.91 13.93
C PHE A 261 -4.56 -0.60 14.16
N THR A 262 -4.64 -1.35 13.06
CA THR A 262 -4.63 -2.82 13.08
C THR A 262 -3.70 -3.30 12.00
N ASN A 263 -2.67 -4.08 12.37
CA ASN A 263 -1.73 -4.63 11.40
C ASN A 263 -1.12 -3.54 10.50
N THR A 264 -0.68 -2.44 11.10
CA THR A 264 -0.22 -1.24 10.38
C THR A 264 1.25 -0.97 10.64
N THR A 265 1.95 -0.44 9.64
CA THR A 265 3.33 0.03 9.78
C THR A 265 3.38 1.56 9.64
N ILE A 266 3.87 2.26 10.65
CA ILE A 266 4.10 3.71 10.65
C ILE A 266 5.60 3.95 10.79
N ALA A 267 6.27 4.36 9.71
CA ALA A 267 7.73 4.43 9.69
C ALA A 267 8.32 5.60 8.92
N ASN A 268 9.55 6.01 9.23
CA ASN A 268 10.28 7.06 8.50
C ASN A 268 9.53 8.40 8.37
N ASN A 269 8.58 8.69 9.26
CA ASN A 269 7.86 9.95 9.24
C ASN A 269 8.59 10.99 10.08
N ILE A 270 8.57 12.24 9.63
CA ILE A 270 9.33 13.34 10.20
C ILE A 270 8.39 14.43 10.72
N ALA A 271 8.55 14.79 11.99
CA ALA A 271 7.94 15.97 12.58
C ALA A 271 9.03 16.97 13.00
N THR A 272 8.89 18.25 12.67
CA THR A 272 9.85 19.26 13.15
C THR A 272 9.57 19.73 14.59
N ASP A 273 8.59 19.15 15.29
CA ASP A 273 8.26 19.39 16.69
C ASP A 273 7.92 18.06 17.39
N ASN A 274 6.66 17.63 17.52
CA ASN A 274 6.26 16.41 18.25
C ASN A 274 5.64 15.33 17.35
N GLY A 275 5.88 14.06 17.71
CA GLY A 275 5.24 12.89 17.12
C GLY A 275 5.65 12.69 15.67
N GLY A 276 6.86 12.22 15.43
CA GLY A 276 7.32 11.87 14.08
C GLY A 276 6.36 10.86 13.45
N GLY A 277 6.07 9.76 14.16
CA GLY A 277 5.12 8.74 13.73
C GLY A 277 3.68 9.19 13.95
N VAL A 278 3.27 9.28 15.22
CA VAL A 278 1.89 9.57 15.61
C VAL A 278 1.83 10.60 16.73
N TRP A 279 0.90 11.55 16.62
CA TRP A 279 0.50 12.41 17.74
C TRP A 279 -1.00 12.34 18.00
N ASN A 280 -1.38 11.80 19.16
CA ASN A 280 -2.72 11.93 19.69
C ASN A 280 -2.87 13.18 20.58
N PHE A 281 -3.37 14.28 20.02
CA PHE A 281 -3.61 15.50 20.79
C PHE A 281 -4.77 15.36 21.79
N GLY A 282 -5.72 14.47 21.52
CA GLY A 282 -6.82 14.14 22.40
C GLY A 282 -7.80 13.19 21.72
N GLY A 283 -8.81 12.71 22.45
CA GLY A 283 -9.69 11.65 21.97
C GLY A 283 -9.06 10.27 22.22
N THR A 284 -9.31 9.31 21.33
CA THR A 284 -8.86 7.92 21.48
C THR A 284 -7.98 7.51 20.31
N LEU A 285 -6.85 6.87 20.64
CA LEU A 285 -5.98 6.24 19.67
C LEU A 285 -5.61 4.85 20.16
N THR A 286 -5.92 3.82 19.35
CA THR A 286 -5.63 2.42 19.70
C THR A 286 -4.71 1.76 18.68
N LEU A 287 -3.85 0.86 19.16
CA LEU A 287 -2.99 0.03 18.30
C LEU A 287 -3.15 -1.45 18.62
N SER A 288 -3.17 -2.25 17.56
CA SER A 288 -3.15 -3.71 17.62
C SER A 288 -2.23 -4.25 16.54
N ASN A 289 -1.35 -5.17 16.89
CA ASN A 289 -0.49 -5.88 15.94
C ASN A 289 0.27 -4.93 15.01
N SER A 290 0.74 -3.77 15.48
CA SER A 290 1.25 -2.69 14.62
C SER A 290 2.68 -2.28 14.98
N ILE A 291 3.41 -1.76 13.99
CA ILE A 291 4.79 -1.30 14.12
C ILE A 291 4.83 0.23 14.01
N LEU A 292 5.39 0.90 15.03
CA LEU A 292 5.82 2.30 14.98
C LEU A 292 7.34 2.29 15.11
N ALA A 293 8.04 2.67 14.04
CA ALA A 293 9.50 2.60 14.05
C ALA A 293 10.17 3.62 13.13
N ILE A 294 11.40 4.02 13.48
CA ILE A 294 12.25 4.85 12.61
C ILE A 294 11.59 6.20 12.28
N ASN A 295 10.72 6.70 13.14
CA ASN A 295 10.19 8.04 12.99
C ASN A 295 11.12 9.05 13.66
N THR A 296 11.00 10.33 13.32
CA THR A 296 11.88 11.37 13.88
C THR A 296 11.08 12.61 14.24
N ALA A 297 11.33 13.13 15.43
CA ALA A 297 10.80 14.38 15.93
C ALA A 297 11.94 15.30 16.41
N ALA A 298 11.66 16.59 16.58
CA ALA A 298 12.63 17.49 17.20
C ALA A 298 12.68 17.33 18.73
N THR A 299 11.61 16.81 19.32
CA THR A 299 11.55 16.41 20.73
C THR A 299 11.84 14.92 20.89
N ALA A 300 11.91 14.42 22.12
CA ALA A 300 12.05 12.98 22.39
C ALA A 300 10.79 12.15 22.03
N ALA A 301 9.85 12.73 21.28
CA ALA A 301 8.58 12.13 20.87
C ALA A 301 8.66 11.65 19.42
N ASP A 302 9.68 10.85 19.11
CA ASP A 302 10.02 10.38 17.76
C ASP A 302 8.90 9.50 17.18
N ASP A 303 8.57 8.37 17.81
CA ASP A 303 7.49 7.49 17.38
C ASP A 303 6.09 7.96 17.83
N CYS A 304 5.94 8.37 19.10
CA CYS A 304 4.65 8.70 19.70
C CYS A 304 4.62 9.99 20.51
N ALA A 305 3.51 10.71 20.42
CA ALA A 305 3.13 11.77 21.36
C ALA A 305 1.67 11.63 21.80
N GLY A 306 1.39 11.95 23.07
CA GLY A 306 0.04 11.93 23.64
C GLY A 306 -0.42 10.57 24.15
N GLY A 307 -1.69 10.47 24.54
CA GLY A 307 -2.25 9.25 25.14
C GLY A 307 -2.54 8.18 24.09
N ILE A 308 -1.99 6.98 24.27
CA ILE A 308 -2.13 5.88 23.31
C ILE A 308 -2.50 4.61 24.08
N SER A 309 -3.50 3.89 23.59
CA SER A 309 -3.96 2.64 24.20
C SER A 309 -3.53 1.45 23.35
N SER A 310 -2.68 0.59 23.90
CA SER A 310 -2.32 -0.66 23.23
C SER A 310 -3.37 -1.75 23.48
N LEU A 311 -3.70 -2.49 22.43
CA LEU A 311 -4.48 -3.73 22.45
C LEU A 311 -3.59 -4.98 22.28
N GLY A 312 -2.27 -4.82 22.22
CA GLY A 312 -1.28 -5.90 22.22
C GLY A 312 -0.55 -6.13 20.89
N TYR A 313 0.58 -6.82 21.01
CA TYR A 313 1.50 -7.28 19.96
C TYR A 313 2.02 -6.17 19.05
N ASN A 314 2.18 -4.98 19.60
CA ASN A 314 2.75 -3.84 18.89
C ASN A 314 4.26 -3.75 19.11
N ILE A 315 4.95 -3.09 18.20
CA ILE A 315 6.37 -2.76 18.35
C ILE A 315 6.53 -1.25 18.28
N ALA A 316 7.23 -0.69 19.27
CA ALA A 316 7.71 0.68 19.27
C ALA A 316 9.24 0.69 19.30
N SER A 317 9.87 1.45 18.40
CA SER A 317 11.32 1.41 18.25
C SER A 317 12.08 2.16 19.34
N ASP A 318 11.42 3.10 20.02
CA ASP A 318 12.00 3.89 21.10
C ASP A 318 11.11 3.93 22.36
N ALA A 319 11.43 4.83 23.30
CA ALA A 319 10.72 4.97 24.58
C ALA A 319 9.60 6.03 24.55
N SER A 320 9.39 6.72 23.43
CA SER A 320 8.36 7.75 23.27
C SER A 320 6.95 7.17 23.26
N CYS A 321 6.81 5.94 22.77
CA CYS A 321 5.62 5.12 22.95
C CYS A 321 5.76 4.29 24.23
N VAL A 322 4.83 4.44 25.17
CA VAL A 322 4.75 3.56 26.34
C VAL A 322 3.56 2.63 26.15
N LEU A 323 3.80 1.50 25.49
CA LEU A 323 2.78 0.49 25.19
C LEU A 323 2.73 -0.55 26.32
N ALA A 324 1.53 -0.83 26.83
CA ALA A 324 1.30 -1.68 28.00
C ALA A 324 0.31 -2.83 27.74
N GLY A 325 0.13 -3.21 26.47
CA GLY A 325 -0.65 -4.36 26.05
C GLY A 325 0.15 -5.67 26.09
N THR A 326 -0.57 -6.79 25.96
CA THR A 326 0.05 -8.12 25.93
C THR A 326 0.94 -8.27 24.69
N GLY A 327 2.16 -8.77 24.87
CA GLY A 327 3.07 -9.04 23.76
C GLY A 327 3.68 -7.79 23.09
N ASP A 328 3.45 -6.60 23.64
CA ASP A 328 4.09 -5.39 23.13
C ASP A 328 5.60 -5.40 23.38
N LEU A 329 6.34 -4.91 22.39
CA LEU A 329 7.79 -4.71 22.45
C LEU A 329 8.08 -3.21 22.39
N ASN A 330 8.55 -2.64 23.50
CA ASN A 330 8.94 -1.22 23.57
C ASN A 330 10.46 -1.08 23.40
N SER A 331 10.91 0.06 22.87
CA SER A 331 12.33 0.34 22.65
C SER A 331 13.06 -0.79 21.91
N THR A 332 12.39 -1.37 20.92
CA THR A 332 12.83 -2.56 20.20
C THR A 332 12.93 -2.25 18.72
N ASN A 333 14.11 -2.41 18.12
CA ASN A 333 14.27 -2.25 16.68
C ASN A 333 13.41 -3.30 15.95
N SER A 334 12.46 -2.83 15.15
CA SER A 334 11.54 -3.69 14.40
C SER A 334 12.21 -4.39 13.22
N MET A 335 13.41 -3.97 12.81
CA MET A 335 14.14 -4.55 11.66
C MET A 335 13.25 -4.62 10.41
N ILE A 336 12.80 -3.47 9.95
CA ILE A 336 12.02 -3.34 8.71
C ILE A 336 12.90 -2.79 7.59
N GLY A 337 12.68 -3.27 6.36
CA GLY A 337 13.37 -2.80 5.16
C GLY A 337 12.89 -1.42 4.69
N PRO A 338 13.46 -0.87 3.62
CA PRO A 338 12.98 0.37 3.01
C PRO A 338 11.54 0.21 2.49
N LEU A 339 10.86 1.34 2.27
CA LEU A 339 9.57 1.34 1.57
C LEU A 339 9.83 0.98 0.10
N ALA A 340 9.28 -0.15 -0.35
CA ALA A 340 9.50 -0.66 -1.70
C ALA A 340 8.30 -1.46 -2.21
N SER A 341 8.33 -1.83 -3.49
CA SER A 341 7.42 -2.84 -4.03
C SER A 341 7.89 -4.22 -3.56
N ASN A 342 7.08 -4.90 -2.75
CA ASN A 342 7.38 -6.25 -2.23
C ASN A 342 6.33 -7.29 -2.69
N GLY A 343 5.77 -7.07 -3.89
CA GLY A 343 4.59 -7.76 -4.39
C GLY A 343 3.30 -7.17 -3.83
N GLY A 344 2.22 -7.16 -4.60
CA GLY A 344 0.93 -6.59 -4.20
C GLY A 344 0.64 -5.20 -4.81
N PRO A 345 -0.50 -4.58 -4.43
CA PRO A 345 -1.00 -3.39 -5.13
C PRO A 345 -0.37 -2.08 -4.65
N THR A 346 0.29 -2.07 -3.50
CA THR A 346 0.89 -0.87 -2.89
C THR A 346 2.26 -1.17 -2.29
N MET A 347 3.10 -0.13 -2.12
CA MET A 347 4.43 -0.29 -1.52
C MET A 347 4.35 -0.61 -0.02
N THR A 348 5.24 -1.44 0.48
CA THR A 348 5.27 -1.89 1.89
C THR A 348 6.68 -1.80 2.46
N HIS A 349 6.79 -1.89 3.79
CA HIS A 349 8.05 -2.21 4.44
C HIS A 349 8.09 -3.72 4.69
N ALA A 350 9.00 -4.43 3.99
CA ALA A 350 9.23 -5.84 4.27
C ALA A 350 9.83 -6.03 5.67
N LEU A 351 9.51 -7.13 6.33
CA LEU A 351 10.21 -7.54 7.54
C LEU A 351 11.53 -8.19 7.15
N LEU A 352 12.62 -7.66 7.72
CA LEU A 352 13.94 -8.26 7.59
C LEU A 352 13.98 -9.55 8.42
N LEU A 353 14.81 -10.51 8.05
CA LEU A 353 14.91 -11.77 8.78
C LEU A 353 15.44 -11.53 10.20
N GLY A 354 14.89 -12.27 11.16
CA GLY A 354 15.17 -12.05 12.57
C GLY A 354 14.43 -10.84 13.15
N SER A 355 13.59 -10.16 12.35
CA SER A 355 12.71 -9.12 12.85
C SER A 355 11.88 -9.66 14.02
N PRO A 356 11.82 -8.92 15.14
CA PRO A 356 10.98 -9.29 16.28
C PRO A 356 9.49 -9.13 15.98
N ALA A 357 9.12 -8.62 14.79
CA ALA A 357 7.74 -8.61 14.31
C ALA A 357 7.30 -9.97 13.76
N ILE A 358 8.24 -10.82 13.34
CA ILE A 358 7.93 -12.12 12.76
C ILE A 358 7.33 -13.04 13.83
N ASP A 359 6.17 -13.62 13.54
CA ASP A 359 5.39 -14.50 14.41
C ASP A 359 5.05 -13.89 15.79
N LEU A 360 5.09 -12.56 15.92
CA LEU A 360 4.85 -11.89 17.21
C LEU A 360 3.40 -12.06 17.69
N VAL A 361 2.45 -12.10 16.75
CA VAL A 361 1.02 -12.13 17.03
C VAL A 361 0.56 -13.59 17.06
N PRO A 362 -0.01 -14.11 18.17
CA PRO A 362 -0.52 -15.47 18.18
C PRO A 362 -1.73 -15.59 17.25
N LEU A 363 -1.94 -16.78 16.68
CA LEU A 363 -3.03 -17.04 15.73
C LEU A 363 -4.43 -16.62 16.22
N SER A 364 -4.69 -16.74 17.53
CA SER A 364 -5.97 -16.30 18.13
C SER A 364 -6.21 -14.79 18.05
N SER A 365 -5.16 -14.01 17.80
CA SER A 365 -5.14 -12.55 17.72
C SER A 365 -4.90 -12.04 16.29
N CYS A 366 -4.83 -12.95 15.31
CA CYS A 366 -4.83 -12.61 13.88
C CYS A 366 -6.24 -12.25 13.41
N GLY A 367 -6.63 -10.99 13.59
CA GLY A 367 -7.96 -10.51 13.22
C GLY A 367 -8.19 -10.35 11.71
N VAL A 368 -7.13 -10.36 10.91
CA VAL A 368 -7.16 -10.14 9.45
C VAL A 368 -6.60 -11.36 8.72
N THR A 369 -7.17 -11.68 7.55
CA THR A 369 -6.84 -12.90 6.79
C THR A 369 -5.75 -12.70 5.74
N THR A 370 -5.43 -11.45 5.39
CA THR A 370 -4.40 -11.07 4.42
C THR A 370 -3.49 -10.01 5.00
N ASP A 371 -2.30 -9.84 4.43
CA ASP A 371 -1.40 -8.71 4.68
C ASP A 371 -1.69 -7.56 3.69
N GLN A 372 -0.85 -6.51 3.69
CA GLN A 372 -0.99 -5.36 2.80
C GLN A 372 -0.91 -5.72 1.31
N ARG A 373 -0.22 -6.79 0.97
CA ARG A 373 -0.03 -7.22 -0.42
C ARG A 373 -1.22 -7.99 -0.96
N GLY A 374 -2.16 -8.34 -0.07
CA GLY A 374 -3.27 -9.24 -0.36
C GLY A 374 -2.88 -10.72 -0.23
N VAL A 375 -1.69 -11.02 0.29
CA VAL A 375 -1.22 -12.39 0.54
C VAL A 375 -1.83 -12.88 1.85
N VAL A 376 -2.20 -14.15 1.93
CA VAL A 376 -2.79 -14.75 3.14
C VAL A 376 -1.77 -14.72 4.27
N ARG A 377 -2.19 -14.28 5.47
CA ARG A 377 -1.34 -14.42 6.68
C ARG A 377 -1.34 -15.90 7.10
N PRO A 378 -0.18 -16.60 7.15
CA PRO A 378 -0.06 -18.02 7.46
C PRO A 378 -0.79 -18.46 8.74
N GLN A 379 -1.17 -19.73 8.77
CA GLN A 379 -1.71 -20.38 9.97
C GLN A 379 -0.65 -21.34 10.54
N GLY A 380 0.28 -20.79 11.33
CA GLY A 380 1.38 -21.53 11.96
C GLY A 380 1.78 -20.98 13.33
N ALA A 381 3.01 -20.45 13.45
CA ALA A 381 3.56 -19.95 14.70
C ALA A 381 3.02 -18.58 15.14
N GLY A 382 2.24 -17.92 14.30
CA GLY A 382 1.61 -16.64 14.57
C GLY A 382 1.25 -15.96 13.25
N CYS A 383 0.87 -14.69 13.34
CA CYS A 383 1.01 -13.74 12.25
C CYS A 383 2.02 -12.68 12.67
N ASP A 384 2.50 -11.93 11.70
CA ASP A 384 3.45 -10.88 11.99
C ASP A 384 2.75 -9.61 12.51
N SER A 385 3.51 -8.83 13.28
CA SER A 385 3.12 -7.46 13.59
C SER A 385 3.38 -6.55 12.38
N GLY A 386 2.49 -5.59 12.16
CA GLY A 386 2.56 -4.66 11.05
C GLY A 386 1.81 -5.11 9.79
N SER A 387 2.06 -4.35 8.73
CA SER A 387 1.31 -4.43 7.47
C SER A 387 1.78 -5.54 6.54
N TYR A 388 3.02 -5.98 6.68
CA TYR A 388 3.63 -7.01 5.85
C TYR A 388 3.67 -8.33 6.61
N GLU A 389 3.38 -9.42 5.92
CA GLU A 389 3.63 -10.76 6.43
C GLU A 389 4.89 -11.32 5.75
N HIS A 390 5.90 -11.61 6.54
CA HIS A 390 7.02 -12.41 6.12
C HIS A 390 6.51 -13.78 5.66
N PRO A 391 6.82 -14.20 4.43
CA PRO A 391 6.37 -15.49 3.94
C PRO A 391 6.83 -16.59 4.91
N PRO A 392 6.00 -17.63 5.13
CA PRO A 392 6.34 -18.68 6.05
C PRO A 392 7.54 -19.44 5.48
N THR A 393 8.56 -19.54 6.32
CA THR A 393 9.65 -20.52 6.34
C THR A 393 10.89 -20.21 5.50
N LEU A 394 12.03 -20.34 6.19
CA LEU A 394 13.25 -20.93 5.65
C LEU A 394 12.88 -21.97 4.59
N PRO A 395 13.55 -21.99 3.43
CA PRO A 395 13.42 -23.10 2.50
C PRO A 395 13.45 -24.39 3.33
N PRO A 396 12.55 -25.38 3.11
CA PRO A 396 12.52 -26.59 3.92
C PRO A 396 13.89 -27.27 4.06
N GLN A 397 14.74 -27.07 3.05
CA GLN A 397 16.12 -27.50 2.94
C GLN A 397 17.06 -26.79 3.94
N CYS A 398 16.75 -25.54 4.29
CA CYS A 398 17.41 -24.74 5.32
C CYS A 398 16.74 -24.83 6.69
N SER A 399 15.74 -25.71 6.87
CA SER A 399 15.01 -25.81 8.13
C SER A 399 15.80 -26.59 9.20
N GLY A 400 16.24 -25.88 10.24
CA GLY A 400 16.96 -26.41 11.39
C GLY A 400 16.73 -25.58 12.65
N ASN A 401 17.38 -25.93 13.77
CA ASN A 401 17.30 -25.11 15.00
C ASN A 401 17.94 -23.73 14.76
N ILE A 402 17.10 -22.73 14.47
CA ILE A 402 17.47 -21.38 14.00
C ILE A 402 18.39 -20.66 15.02
N GLY A 403 18.34 -21.04 16.30
CA GLY A 403 19.14 -20.42 17.37
C GLY A 403 20.67 -20.62 17.26
N ASN A 404 21.16 -21.39 16.27
CA ASN A 404 22.59 -21.62 16.05
C ASN A 404 23.13 -21.00 14.76
N TYR A 405 22.30 -20.30 13.98
CA TYR A 405 22.75 -19.62 12.77
C TYR A 405 23.18 -18.17 13.08
N THR A 406 24.29 -17.74 12.50
CA THR A 406 24.54 -16.31 12.26
C THR A 406 23.74 -15.91 11.02
N ILE A 407 22.94 -14.86 11.10
CA ILE A 407 22.04 -14.46 10.02
C ILE A 407 22.64 -13.24 9.30
N ILE A 408 22.78 -13.35 7.97
CA ILE A 408 23.30 -12.30 7.09
C ILE A 408 22.28 -12.00 6.01
N GLN A 409 22.07 -10.71 5.73
CA GLN A 409 21.08 -10.25 4.78
C GLN A 409 21.65 -9.22 3.81
N GLY A 410 21.32 -9.38 2.54
CA GLY A 410 21.50 -8.39 1.48
C GLY A 410 20.30 -7.45 1.36
N THR A 411 20.17 -6.88 0.18
CA THR A 411 19.26 -5.83 -0.24
C THR A 411 18.61 -6.20 -1.57
N ASN A 412 17.85 -5.30 -2.19
CA ASN A 412 17.32 -5.54 -3.55
C ASN A 412 18.32 -5.07 -4.65
N GLY A 413 19.61 -4.94 -4.35
CA GLY A 413 20.64 -4.68 -5.35
C GLY A 413 21.93 -5.45 -5.06
N ASP A 414 22.88 -5.41 -6.00
CA ASP A 414 24.09 -6.25 -5.97
C ASP A 414 24.91 -6.18 -4.65
N ASP A 415 24.99 -7.30 -3.96
CA ASP A 415 25.60 -7.48 -2.65
C ASP A 415 26.81 -8.44 -2.67
N ASN A 416 27.65 -8.32 -1.64
CA ASN A 416 28.78 -9.22 -1.41
C ASN A 416 28.81 -9.65 0.06
N LEU A 417 28.31 -10.85 0.33
CA LEU A 417 27.97 -11.37 1.66
C LEU A 417 28.86 -12.57 2.02
N ASN A 418 29.31 -12.64 3.28
CA ASN A 418 30.21 -13.69 3.76
C ASN A 418 29.84 -14.12 5.20
N GLY A 419 29.48 -15.39 5.37
CA GLY A 419 29.16 -16.04 6.65
C GLY A 419 30.37 -16.21 7.56
N GLY A 420 31.50 -16.62 6.98
CA GLY A 420 32.76 -16.76 7.67
C GLY A 420 32.87 -18.13 8.32
N ALA A 421 32.72 -18.20 9.65
CA ALA A 421 32.86 -19.45 10.36
C ALA A 421 31.69 -19.65 11.32
N GLY A 422 31.16 -20.87 11.36
CA GLY A 422 29.95 -21.19 12.11
C GLY A 422 28.90 -21.74 11.17
N ARG A 423 27.65 -21.76 11.62
CA ARG A 423 26.53 -22.03 10.72
C ARG A 423 25.95 -20.68 10.36
N ASP A 424 25.89 -20.39 9.08
CA ASP A 424 25.46 -19.12 8.55
C ASP A 424 24.19 -19.30 7.71
N LEU A 425 23.33 -18.30 7.78
CA LEU A 425 22.10 -18.24 7.02
C LEU A 425 22.08 -16.92 6.28
N ILE A 426 22.29 -16.98 4.98
CA ILE A 426 22.50 -15.82 4.11
C ILE A 426 21.34 -15.70 3.13
N PHE A 427 20.69 -14.53 3.11
CA PHE A 427 19.66 -14.17 2.14
C PHE A 427 20.11 -12.94 1.35
N ALA A 428 20.26 -13.04 0.03
CA ALA A 428 20.67 -11.93 -0.81
C ALA A 428 19.50 -11.03 -1.20
N TYR A 429 18.37 -11.64 -1.55
CA TYR A 429 17.11 -11.04 -2.01
C TYR A 429 17.08 -10.74 -3.51
N GLY A 430 17.50 -9.57 -3.96
CA GLY A 430 17.44 -9.25 -5.38
C GLY A 430 18.68 -8.48 -5.81
N GLY A 431 19.07 -8.60 -7.07
CA GLY A 431 20.35 -8.10 -7.55
C GLY A 431 21.21 -9.25 -8.08
N ASN A 432 22.42 -8.94 -8.56
CA ASN A 432 23.38 -9.99 -8.94
C ASN A 432 24.42 -10.14 -7.83
N ASP A 433 24.21 -11.11 -6.96
CA ASP A 433 24.85 -11.18 -5.65
C ASP A 433 26.04 -12.13 -5.60
N LYS A 434 26.92 -11.93 -4.61
CA LYS A 434 28.04 -12.82 -4.31
C LYS A 434 27.97 -13.29 -2.87
N LEU A 435 27.68 -14.56 -2.67
CA LEU A 435 27.51 -15.18 -1.36
C LEU A 435 28.62 -16.19 -1.10
N SER A 436 29.13 -16.20 0.14
CA SER A 436 30.08 -17.19 0.64
C SER A 436 29.63 -17.66 2.03
N GLY A 437 29.42 -18.96 2.23
CA GLY A 437 29.12 -19.54 3.54
C GLY A 437 30.37 -19.54 4.41
N GLY A 438 31.44 -20.15 3.90
CA GLY A 438 32.74 -20.19 4.57
C GLY A 438 32.96 -21.55 5.21
N SER A 439 33.03 -21.65 6.53
CA SER A 439 33.21 -22.94 7.21
C SER A 439 32.09 -23.24 8.18
N GLY A 440 31.46 -24.40 8.03
CA GLY A 440 30.37 -24.94 8.84
C GLY A 440 29.19 -25.30 7.95
N ASP A 441 28.05 -25.65 8.54
CA ASP A 441 26.88 -26.10 7.78
C ASP A 441 25.96 -24.91 7.50
N ASP A 442 26.09 -24.33 6.31
CA ASP A 442 25.51 -23.05 5.92
C ASP A 442 24.25 -23.20 5.04
N CYS A 443 23.43 -22.15 4.99
CA CYS A 443 22.35 -22.01 4.02
C CYS A 443 22.44 -20.67 3.32
N LEU A 444 22.56 -20.70 1.99
CA LEU A 444 22.69 -19.54 1.13
C LEU A 444 21.49 -19.48 0.17
N VAL A 445 20.82 -18.34 0.11
CA VAL A 445 19.68 -18.07 -0.78
C VAL A 445 19.99 -16.81 -1.58
N GLY A 446 20.11 -16.96 -2.91
CA GLY A 446 20.33 -15.87 -3.85
C GLY A 446 19.08 -14.99 -3.95
N GLY A 447 18.04 -15.49 -4.59
CA GLY A 447 16.78 -14.79 -4.76
C GLY A 447 16.57 -14.45 -6.23
N SER A 448 16.37 -13.19 -6.60
CA SER A 448 16.18 -12.81 -8.01
C SER A 448 17.40 -12.12 -8.60
N GLY A 449 17.89 -12.58 -9.74
CA GLY A 449 19.02 -12.02 -10.48
C GLY A 449 20.10 -13.08 -10.73
N ASP A 450 21.12 -12.76 -11.52
CA ASP A 450 22.17 -13.74 -11.85
C ASP A 450 23.18 -13.84 -10.68
N ASP A 451 22.97 -14.77 -9.75
CA ASP A 451 23.71 -14.87 -8.49
C ASP A 451 24.93 -15.79 -8.54
N LYS A 452 25.88 -15.57 -7.62
CA LYS A 452 27.01 -16.46 -7.37
C LYS A 452 27.09 -16.89 -5.90
N LEU A 453 26.85 -18.17 -5.64
CA LEU A 453 26.87 -18.77 -4.31
C LEU A 453 28.05 -19.76 -4.17
N VAL A 454 28.76 -19.69 -3.04
CA VAL A 454 29.80 -20.65 -2.66
C VAL A 454 29.54 -21.13 -1.24
N GLY A 455 29.32 -22.43 -1.04
CA GLY A 455 29.09 -23.04 0.27
C GLY A 455 30.34 -22.96 1.13
N GLY A 456 31.39 -23.67 0.72
CA GLY A 456 32.69 -23.65 1.36
C GLY A 456 33.00 -25.01 1.97
N SER A 457 33.22 -25.08 3.28
CA SER A 457 33.46 -26.37 3.95
C SER A 457 32.34 -26.71 4.91
N GLY A 458 31.68 -27.84 4.72
CA GLY A 458 30.63 -28.28 5.64
C GLY A 458 29.55 -29.08 4.94
N LYS A 459 28.31 -28.97 5.40
CA LYS A 459 27.16 -29.48 4.66
C LYS A 459 26.25 -28.32 4.37
N ASP A 460 26.37 -27.81 3.16
CA ASP A 460 25.77 -26.56 2.78
C ASP A 460 24.50 -26.78 1.95
N VAL A 461 23.59 -25.82 2.05
CA VAL A 461 22.40 -25.74 1.21
C VAL A 461 22.46 -24.44 0.42
N LEU A 462 22.53 -24.56 -0.90
CA LEU A 462 22.59 -23.43 -1.82
C LEU A 462 21.32 -23.42 -2.67
N ILE A 463 20.68 -22.26 -2.75
CA ILE A 463 19.46 -22.04 -3.53
C ILE A 463 19.69 -20.80 -4.38
N GLY A 464 19.72 -20.96 -5.71
CA GLY A 464 19.89 -19.87 -6.68
C GLY A 464 18.70 -18.94 -6.66
N GLY A 465 17.57 -19.40 -7.22
CA GLY A 465 16.31 -18.67 -7.19
C GLY A 465 15.78 -18.42 -8.60
N ASP A 466 15.56 -17.16 -8.96
CA ASP A 466 15.13 -16.75 -10.30
C ASP A 466 16.32 -16.17 -11.08
N ASP A 467 16.35 -16.44 -12.40
CA ASP A 467 17.40 -16.05 -13.36
C ASP A 467 18.61 -17.01 -13.36
N ASN A 468 19.73 -16.68 -14.03
CA ASN A 468 20.77 -17.68 -14.32
C ASN A 468 21.86 -17.66 -13.26
N ASP A 469 21.86 -18.69 -12.42
CA ASP A 469 22.68 -18.73 -11.22
C ASP A 469 23.93 -19.60 -11.36
N ARG A 470 24.87 -19.34 -10.45
CA ARG A 470 26.11 -20.12 -10.32
C ARG A 470 26.33 -20.57 -8.88
N LEU A 471 26.21 -21.87 -8.64
CA LEU A 471 26.35 -22.48 -7.32
C LEU A 471 27.57 -23.41 -7.27
N ASP A 472 28.35 -23.31 -6.19
CA ASP A 472 29.52 -24.17 -5.92
C ASP A 472 29.50 -24.63 -4.45
N GLY A 473 29.26 -25.92 -4.20
CA GLY A 473 29.26 -26.52 -2.86
C GLY A 473 30.66 -26.53 -2.22
N ASP A 474 31.70 -26.63 -3.06
CA ASP A 474 33.11 -26.77 -2.67
C ASP A 474 33.40 -28.08 -1.92
N SER A 475 33.37 -28.11 -0.58
CA SER A 475 33.75 -29.30 0.18
C SER A 475 32.73 -29.75 1.21
N GLY A 476 32.38 -31.03 1.12
CA GLY A 476 31.48 -31.71 2.03
C GLY A 476 30.28 -32.28 1.29
N ASN A 477 29.18 -32.50 2.00
CA ASN A 477 28.02 -33.15 1.40
C ASN A 477 26.91 -32.13 1.25
N ASP A 478 26.82 -31.56 0.06
CA ASP A 478 26.06 -30.34 -0.18
C ASP A 478 24.75 -30.62 -0.90
N THR A 479 23.85 -29.65 -0.82
CA THR A 479 22.58 -29.67 -1.56
C THR A 479 22.42 -28.38 -2.34
N LEU A 480 22.30 -28.49 -3.66
CA LEU A 480 22.21 -27.36 -4.58
C LEU A 480 20.88 -27.39 -5.32
N PHE A 481 20.16 -26.27 -5.30
CA PHE A 481 18.95 -26.03 -6.09
C PHE A 481 19.18 -24.84 -7.01
N GLY A 482 19.10 -25.05 -8.33
CA GLY A 482 19.22 -23.99 -9.34
C GLY A 482 18.07 -23.00 -9.25
N GLY A 483 16.86 -23.49 -9.51
CA GLY A 483 15.64 -22.69 -9.45
C GLY A 483 15.07 -22.47 -10.86
N ASN A 484 14.61 -21.27 -11.16
CA ASN A 484 14.18 -20.89 -12.50
C ASN A 484 15.35 -20.25 -13.24
N GLY A 485 15.88 -20.85 -14.30
CA GLY A 485 17.07 -20.29 -14.91
C GLY A 485 17.77 -21.22 -15.88
N ASN A 486 18.98 -20.88 -16.28
CA ASN A 486 19.89 -21.84 -16.88
C ASN A 486 21.15 -21.83 -16.02
N ASP A 487 21.26 -22.78 -15.11
CA ASP A 487 22.18 -22.66 -13.98
C ASP A 487 23.50 -23.45 -14.18
N ASP A 488 24.59 -23.00 -13.56
CA ASP A 488 25.86 -23.75 -13.45
C ASP A 488 26.03 -24.22 -12.00
N LEU A 489 25.83 -25.53 -11.79
CA LEU A 489 25.78 -26.16 -10.47
C LEU A 489 26.97 -27.10 -10.28
N ARG A 490 27.75 -26.91 -9.21
CA ARG A 490 28.93 -27.74 -8.91
C ARG A 490 28.88 -28.23 -7.47
N GLY A 491 28.75 -29.55 -7.28
CA GLY A 491 28.76 -30.17 -5.95
C GLY A 491 30.12 -30.03 -5.29
N GLY A 492 31.19 -30.37 -6.03
CA GLY A 492 32.56 -30.20 -5.55
C GLY A 492 33.10 -31.52 -5.01
N SER A 493 33.37 -31.61 -3.71
CA SER A 493 33.92 -32.81 -3.09
C SER A 493 33.06 -33.35 -1.97
N GLY A 494 32.48 -34.53 -2.15
CA GLY A 494 31.81 -35.26 -1.08
C GLY A 494 30.68 -36.14 -1.60
N SER A 495 29.44 -35.90 -1.23
CA SER A 495 28.34 -36.70 -1.76
C SER A 495 27.14 -35.79 -1.84
N ASP A 496 26.94 -35.27 -3.03
CA ASP A 496 26.14 -34.07 -3.24
C ASP A 496 24.79 -34.42 -3.85
N LEU A 497 23.79 -33.59 -3.51
CA LEU A 497 22.49 -33.60 -4.14
C LEU A 497 22.34 -32.33 -4.97
N ILE A 498 22.17 -32.47 -6.27
CA ILE A 498 22.08 -31.35 -7.20
C ILE A 498 20.74 -31.44 -7.94
N ASP A 499 19.93 -30.39 -7.86
CA ASP A 499 18.67 -30.27 -8.57
C ASP A 499 18.65 -28.97 -9.37
N GLY A 500 18.63 -29.09 -10.70
CA GLY A 500 18.56 -27.92 -11.58
C GLY A 500 17.21 -27.21 -11.55
N GLU A 501 16.16 -27.94 -11.15
CA GLU A 501 14.77 -27.47 -11.23
C GLU A 501 14.37 -27.02 -12.66
N VAL A 502 14.00 -25.75 -12.87
CA VAL A 502 13.37 -25.27 -14.11
C VAL A 502 14.39 -24.60 -15.02
N GLY A 503 14.77 -25.31 -16.09
CA GLY A 503 15.44 -24.75 -17.26
C GLY A 503 16.53 -25.64 -17.84
N ILE A 504 17.58 -25.05 -18.43
CA ILE A 504 18.68 -25.80 -19.07
C ILE A 504 19.95 -25.62 -18.25
N ASP A 505 20.24 -26.60 -17.39
CA ASP A 505 21.33 -26.48 -16.42
C ASP A 505 22.57 -27.30 -16.79
N ASP A 506 23.73 -26.84 -16.36
CA ASP A 506 25.01 -27.56 -16.39
C ASP A 506 25.37 -27.98 -14.96
N ALA A 507 25.13 -29.25 -14.62
CA ALA A 507 25.34 -29.79 -13.29
C ALA A 507 26.57 -30.74 -13.24
N LYS A 508 27.47 -30.53 -12.28
CA LYS A 508 28.65 -31.38 -12.06
C LYS A 508 28.76 -31.81 -10.61
N GLY A 509 28.69 -33.12 -10.35
CA GLY A 509 28.85 -33.71 -9.01
C GLY A 509 30.24 -33.47 -8.46
N GLY A 510 31.27 -33.83 -9.22
CA GLY A 510 32.67 -33.63 -8.84
C GLY A 510 33.28 -34.92 -8.31
N THR A 511 33.85 -34.91 -7.10
CA THR A 511 34.41 -36.13 -6.50
C THR A 511 33.49 -36.70 -5.46
N GLY A 512 33.15 -37.98 -5.59
CA GLY A 512 32.49 -38.73 -4.54
C GLY A 512 31.28 -39.51 -5.04
N THR A 513 30.16 -39.47 -4.34
CA THR A 513 28.94 -40.18 -4.75
C THR A 513 27.77 -39.21 -4.81
N ASP A 514 27.50 -38.74 -6.02
CA ASP A 514 26.61 -37.60 -6.23
C ASP A 514 25.29 -38.06 -6.87
N THR A 515 24.26 -37.26 -6.63
CA THR A 515 22.92 -37.45 -7.20
C THR A 515 22.49 -36.17 -7.88
N CYS A 516 22.28 -36.23 -9.19
CA CYS A 516 21.62 -35.15 -9.94
C CYS A 516 20.16 -35.53 -10.24
N THR A 517 19.22 -34.61 -10.04
CA THR A 517 17.89 -34.66 -10.63
C THR A 517 17.76 -33.59 -11.72
N ALA A 518 17.10 -33.95 -12.81
CA ALA A 518 17.00 -33.12 -14.02
C ALA A 518 15.61 -33.26 -14.65
N GLU A 519 14.93 -32.14 -14.90
CA GLU A 519 13.72 -32.07 -15.72
C GLU A 519 14.14 -31.71 -17.17
N THR A 520 14.26 -32.74 -18.00
CA THR A 520 14.28 -32.72 -19.48
C THR A 520 15.48 -32.14 -20.26
N GLU A 521 16.32 -31.22 -19.77
CA GLU A 521 17.49 -30.73 -20.57
C GLU A 521 18.77 -30.36 -19.75
N THR A 522 18.96 -30.90 -18.55
CA THR A 522 20.20 -30.71 -17.75
C THR A 522 21.33 -31.64 -18.23
N SER A 523 22.54 -31.13 -18.47
CA SER A 523 23.73 -31.99 -18.62
C SER A 523 24.33 -32.28 -17.25
N CYS A 524 24.19 -33.52 -16.75
CA CYS A 524 24.82 -33.94 -15.49
C CYS A 524 26.07 -34.80 -15.74
N GLU A 525 27.21 -34.35 -15.20
CA GLU A 525 28.45 -35.12 -15.08
C GLU A 525 28.67 -35.53 -13.60
N LEU A 526 28.57 -36.83 -13.31
CA LEU A 526 28.81 -37.44 -11.99
C LEU A 526 30.23 -37.97 -11.84
#